data_AF-A0A1G0VDN6-F1
#
_entry.id   AF-A0A1G0VDN6-F1
#
_cell.length_a   1.000
_cell.length_b   1.000
_cell.length_c   1.000
_cell.angle_alpha   90.00
_cell.angle_beta   90.00
_cell.angle_gamma   90.00
#
_symmetry.space_group_name_H-M   'P 1'
#
loop_
_entity.id
_entity.type
_entity.pdbx_description
1 polymer ?
#
loop_
_entity_poly.entity_id
_entity_poly.type
_entity_poly.pdbx_seq_one_letter_code
_entity_poly.pdbx_strand_id
1 'polypeptide(L)'
;MQLKADSLAGTQVKVYYNDQQIILSDNNDIPSNLRGYVQLALDLNLINAYFALTQGPYDLTPTMHASFKPNEVISRGDFAVIVTRTFNEWTKALAKSGNSQNTITTLPMEFKLEQNYPNPFNPATSIIFSVANDGIVSLEIFNMLGEKVATLLNEYKPAGRYSVNFDASKLASGIYLYRINTNQFVKTMKMSLIK
;
A
#
# COMPACT_ATOMS: atom_id res chain seq x y z
N MET A 1 1.92 1.19 16.48
CA MET A 1 0.47 1.02 16.73
C MET A 1 0.24 0.25 18.03
N GLN A 2 0.73 -0.99 18.15
CA GLN A 2 0.62 -1.81 19.37
C GLN A 2 1.06 -1.06 20.65
N LEU A 3 2.30 -0.56 20.72
CA LEU A 3 2.79 0.18 21.90
C LEU A 3 1.98 1.44 22.24
N LYS A 4 1.37 2.10 21.23
CA LYS A 4 0.53 3.28 21.43
C LYS A 4 -0.86 2.86 21.98
N ALA A 5 -1.44 1.79 21.45
CA ALA A 5 -2.68 1.21 21.97
C ALA A 5 -2.49 0.69 23.40
N ASP A 6 -1.39 -0.01 23.68
CA ASP A 6 -1.08 -0.54 25.01
C ASP A 6 -0.91 0.57 26.05
N SER A 7 -0.33 1.72 25.66
CA SER A 7 -0.21 2.87 26.55
C SER A 7 -1.56 3.50 26.94
N LEU A 8 -2.62 3.18 26.20
CA LEU A 8 -3.99 3.65 26.42
C LEU A 8 -4.90 2.53 26.98
N ALA A 9 -4.37 1.32 27.20
CA ALA A 9 -5.13 0.21 27.75
C ALA A 9 -5.67 0.56 29.15
N GLY A 10 -6.93 0.18 29.42
CA GLY A 10 -7.60 0.50 30.69
C GLY A 10 -8.17 1.92 30.81
N THR A 11 -7.83 2.85 29.91
CA THR A 11 -8.43 4.18 29.90
C THR A 11 -9.84 4.16 29.30
N GLN A 12 -10.66 5.15 29.64
CA GLN A 12 -11.98 5.34 29.01
C GLN A 12 -11.78 5.82 27.57
N VAL A 13 -12.48 5.17 26.64
CA VAL A 13 -12.52 5.55 25.23
C VAL A 13 -13.31 6.84 25.06
N LYS A 14 -12.75 7.76 24.30
CA LYS A 14 -13.22 9.13 24.12
C LYS A 14 -13.24 9.50 22.65
N VAL A 15 -14.18 10.35 22.26
CA VAL A 15 -14.26 10.95 20.94
C VAL A 15 -14.43 12.45 21.05
N TYR A 16 -14.07 13.17 20.00
CA TYR A 16 -14.23 14.62 19.94
C TYR A 16 -15.44 14.99 19.09
N TYR A 17 -16.23 15.93 19.58
CA TYR A 17 -17.31 16.57 18.85
C TYR A 17 -17.29 18.06 19.15
N ASN A 18 -17.11 18.90 18.13
CA ASN A 18 -16.95 20.36 18.27
C ASN A 18 -15.97 20.75 19.39
N ASP A 19 -14.76 20.15 19.35
CA ASP A 19 -13.69 20.34 20.34
C ASP A 19 -14.00 19.89 21.78
N GLN A 20 -15.21 19.36 22.04
CA GLN A 20 -15.56 18.75 23.31
C GLN A 20 -15.27 17.26 23.29
N GLN A 21 -14.60 16.77 24.34
CA GLN A 21 -14.33 15.36 24.53
C GLN A 21 -15.55 14.67 25.18
N ILE A 22 -16.05 13.62 24.54
CA ILE A 22 -17.18 12.82 24.99
C ILE A 22 -16.68 11.40 25.26
N ILE A 23 -16.96 10.87 26.46
CA ILE A 23 -16.68 9.47 26.79
C ILE A 23 -17.77 8.61 26.17
N LEU A 24 -17.39 7.46 25.61
CA LEU A 24 -18.37 6.53 25.04
C LEU A 24 -19.34 6.02 26.13
N SER A 25 -20.64 6.09 25.85
CA SER A 25 -21.68 5.61 26.77
C SER A 25 -21.63 4.10 26.98
N ASP A 26 -21.17 3.35 25.98
CA ASP A 26 -20.98 1.90 25.96
C ASP A 26 -19.53 1.49 26.28
N ASN A 27 -18.75 2.37 26.90
CA ASN A 27 -17.34 2.10 27.25
C ASN A 27 -17.16 0.85 28.14
N ASN A 28 -18.17 0.51 28.94
CA ASN A 28 -18.14 -0.68 29.80
C ASN A 28 -18.35 -1.98 29.03
N ASP A 29 -18.95 -1.93 27.85
CA ASP A 29 -19.13 -3.08 26.96
C ASP A 29 -17.84 -3.42 26.19
N ILE A 30 -16.87 -2.50 26.18
CA ILE A 30 -15.55 -2.70 25.58
C ILE A 30 -14.62 -3.33 26.65
N PRO A 31 -14.08 -4.54 26.41
CA PRO A 31 -13.09 -5.15 27.29
C PRO A 31 -11.92 -4.19 27.57
N SER A 32 -11.52 -4.06 28.84
CA SER A 32 -10.55 -3.04 29.28
C SER A 32 -9.20 -3.12 28.56
N ASN A 33 -8.76 -4.32 28.21
CA ASN A 33 -7.56 -4.60 27.42
C ASN A 33 -7.69 -4.18 25.95
N LEU A 34 -8.90 -4.02 25.43
CA LEU A 34 -9.16 -3.62 24.05
C LEU A 34 -9.42 -2.12 23.89
N ARG A 35 -9.69 -1.37 24.97
CA ARG A 35 -10.04 0.05 24.91
C ARG A 35 -9.00 0.92 24.20
N GLY A 36 -7.71 0.66 24.42
CA GLY A 36 -6.64 1.39 23.74
C GLY A 36 -6.61 1.15 22.23
N TYR A 37 -7.00 -0.04 21.77
CA TYR A 37 -7.13 -0.34 20.35
C TYR A 37 -8.35 0.33 19.73
N VAL A 38 -9.49 0.33 20.43
CA VAL A 38 -10.70 1.01 19.98
C VAL A 38 -10.45 2.51 19.87
N GLN A 39 -9.81 3.13 20.88
CA GLN A 39 -9.40 4.53 20.84
C GLN A 39 -8.54 4.81 19.60
N LEU A 40 -7.47 4.03 19.40
CA LEU A 40 -6.58 4.24 18.26
C LEU A 40 -7.30 4.07 16.92
N ALA A 41 -8.21 3.10 16.80
CA ALA A 41 -8.94 2.85 15.56
C ALA A 41 -9.96 3.96 15.26
N LEU A 42 -10.57 4.57 16.28
CA LEU A 42 -11.39 5.78 16.15
C LEU A 42 -10.55 6.99 15.74
N ASP A 43 -9.40 7.22 16.38
CA ASP A 43 -8.49 8.33 16.06
C ASP A 43 -7.97 8.27 14.62
N LEU A 44 -7.75 7.05 14.11
CA LEU A 44 -7.31 6.78 12.75
C LEU A 44 -8.48 6.70 11.74
N ASN A 45 -9.71 6.94 12.19
CA ASN A 45 -10.91 6.92 11.36
C ASN A 45 -11.11 5.59 10.61
N LEU A 46 -10.72 4.48 11.25
CA LEU A 46 -10.85 3.12 10.74
C LEU A 46 -12.22 2.51 11.06
N ILE A 47 -12.79 2.94 12.18
CA ILE A 47 -14.12 2.58 12.67
C ILE A 47 -14.86 3.86 13.03
N ASN A 48 -16.18 3.78 13.14
CA ASN A 48 -17.03 4.92 13.45
C ASN A 48 -17.44 4.93 14.92
N ALA A 49 -17.62 6.13 15.46
CA ALA A 49 -18.47 6.35 16.62
C ALA A 49 -19.83 6.90 16.15
N TYR A 50 -20.88 6.54 16.87
CA TYR A 50 -22.24 6.97 16.62
C TYR A 50 -22.65 7.99 17.68
N PHE A 51 -23.24 9.09 17.22
CA PHE A 51 -23.70 10.17 18.06
C PHE A 51 -25.22 10.20 18.13
N ALA A 52 -25.75 10.42 19.32
CA ALA A 52 -27.18 10.54 19.56
C ALA A 52 -27.45 11.71 20.49
N LEU A 53 -28.55 12.43 20.24
CA LEU A 53 -29.03 13.51 21.10
C LEU A 53 -30.26 13.03 21.85
N THR A 54 -30.28 13.27 23.17
CA THR A 54 -31.46 13.04 24.01
C THR A 54 -31.82 14.32 24.74
N GLN A 55 -33.10 14.66 24.79
CA GLN A 55 -33.58 15.77 25.60
C GLN A 55 -34.86 15.34 26.32
N GLY A 56 -34.84 15.38 27.66
CA GLY A 56 -36.01 15.15 28.49
C GLY A 56 -36.98 16.33 28.45
N PRO A 57 -38.24 16.14 28.90
CA PRO A 57 -39.27 17.18 28.86
C PRO A 57 -38.95 18.41 29.73
N TYR A 58 -38.05 18.28 30.70
CA TYR A 58 -37.62 19.36 31.60
C TYR A 58 -36.15 19.78 31.37
N ASP A 59 -35.46 19.23 30.38
CA ASP A 59 -34.06 19.54 30.11
C ASP A 59 -33.95 20.85 29.32
N LEU A 60 -33.16 21.79 29.85
CA LEU A 60 -32.95 23.10 29.21
C LEU A 60 -32.11 23.01 27.92
N THR A 61 -31.31 21.95 27.76
CA THR A 61 -30.44 21.70 26.60
C THR A 61 -30.37 20.21 26.29
N PRO A 62 -30.26 19.81 25.01
CA PRO A 62 -30.08 18.41 24.64
C PRO A 62 -28.70 17.90 25.11
N THR A 63 -28.67 16.63 25.54
CA THR A 63 -27.45 15.93 25.92
C THR A 63 -26.94 15.09 24.75
N MET A 64 -25.65 15.25 24.43
CA MET A 64 -24.96 14.46 23.41
C MET A 64 -24.39 13.18 24.01
N HIS A 65 -24.63 12.06 23.35
CA HIS A 65 -24.08 10.74 23.66
C HIS A 65 -23.25 10.24 22.49
N ALA A 66 -22.15 9.55 22.78
CA ALA A 66 -21.33 8.86 21.79
C ALA A 66 -21.25 7.37 22.13
N SER A 67 -21.30 6.50 21.12
CA SER A 67 -21.20 5.04 21.28
C SER A 67 -20.36 4.42 20.17
N PHE A 68 -19.71 3.28 20.45
CA PHE A 68 -18.96 2.52 19.44
C PHE A 68 -19.73 1.31 18.91
N LYS A 69 -20.61 0.72 19.73
CA LYS A 69 -21.36 -0.52 19.53
C LYS A 69 -20.47 -1.76 19.37
N PRO A 70 -19.74 -2.17 20.43
CA PRO A 70 -18.79 -3.29 20.35
C PRO A 70 -19.43 -4.64 20.00
N ASN A 71 -20.73 -4.80 20.23
CA ASN A 71 -21.46 -6.04 19.97
C ASN A 71 -22.21 -6.04 18.62
N GLU A 72 -22.09 -4.98 17.82
CA GLU A 72 -22.72 -4.91 16.50
C GLU A 72 -21.99 -5.83 15.51
N VAL A 73 -22.77 -6.64 14.78
CA VAL A 73 -22.22 -7.53 13.75
C VAL A 73 -21.83 -6.68 12.53
N ILE A 74 -20.54 -6.69 12.19
CA ILE A 74 -20.03 -6.00 11.00
C ILE A 74 -20.20 -6.85 9.75
N SER A 75 -20.41 -6.21 8.59
CA SER A 75 -20.46 -6.92 7.31
C SER A 75 -19.06 -7.29 6.84
N ARG A 76 -18.99 -8.25 5.89
CA ARG A 76 -17.73 -8.55 5.18
C ARG A 76 -17.16 -7.33 4.44
N GLY A 77 -18.04 -6.43 3.97
CA GLY A 77 -17.64 -5.19 3.30
C GLY A 77 -16.92 -4.24 4.26
N ASP A 78 -17.48 -4.05 5.46
CA ASP A 78 -16.88 -3.20 6.50
C ASP A 78 -15.50 -3.72 6.89
N PHE A 79 -15.37 -5.05 7.06
CA PHE A 79 -14.09 -5.68 7.33
C PHE A 79 -13.07 -5.44 6.20
N ALA A 80 -13.47 -5.59 4.93
CA ALA A 80 -12.58 -5.37 3.79
C ALA A 80 -12.05 -3.93 3.72
N VAL A 81 -12.89 -2.93 4.05
CA VAL A 81 -12.48 -1.52 4.12
C VAL A 81 -11.41 -1.31 5.20
N ILE A 82 -11.61 -1.86 6.39
CA ILE A 82 -10.66 -1.76 7.51
C ILE A 82 -9.32 -2.39 7.13
N VAL A 83 -9.34 -3.60 6.56
CA VAL A 83 -8.12 -4.31 6.11
C VAL A 83 -7.38 -3.47 5.07
N THR A 84 -8.06 -2.95 4.06
CA THR A 84 -7.42 -2.17 2.99
C THR A 84 -6.74 -0.91 3.53
N ARG A 85 -7.38 -0.19 4.47
CA ARG A 85 -6.81 1.02 5.09
C ARG A 85 -5.59 0.73 5.97
N THR A 86 -5.58 -0.42 6.64
CA THR A 86 -4.53 -0.78 7.61
C THR A 86 -3.41 -1.63 7.02
N PHE A 87 -3.62 -2.21 5.83
CA PHE A 87 -2.71 -3.16 5.19
C PHE A 87 -1.29 -2.62 5.06
N ASN A 88 -1.13 -1.36 4.65
CA ASN A 88 0.19 -0.75 4.45
C ASN A 88 0.97 -0.59 5.76
N GLU A 89 0.29 -0.17 6.83
CA GLU A 89 0.95 0.02 8.13
C GLU A 89 1.24 -1.32 8.80
N TRP A 90 0.37 -2.32 8.63
CA TRP A 90 0.59 -3.69 9.09
C TRP A 90 1.77 -4.34 8.37
N THR A 91 1.84 -4.25 7.04
CA THR A 91 2.93 -4.82 6.24
C THR A 91 4.27 -4.13 6.52
N LYS A 92 4.30 -2.80 6.69
CA LYS A 92 5.50 -2.07 7.14
C LYS A 92 5.98 -2.53 8.52
N ALA A 93 5.07 -2.75 9.47
CA ALA A 93 5.42 -3.22 10.81
C ALA A 93 6.02 -4.63 10.79
N LEU A 94 5.47 -5.54 9.98
CA LEU A 94 6.02 -6.88 9.79
C LEU A 94 7.40 -6.84 9.12
N ALA A 95 7.59 -5.99 8.11
CA ALA A 95 8.88 -5.80 7.46
C ALA A 95 9.96 -5.26 8.42
N LYS A 96 9.57 -4.49 9.44
CA LYS A 96 10.47 -3.93 10.46
C LYS A 96 10.82 -4.93 11.58
N SER A 97 9.99 -5.96 11.78
CA SER A 97 10.15 -6.91 12.91
C SER A 97 10.93 -8.19 12.56
N GLY A 98 11.28 -8.40 11.29
CA GLY A 98 11.95 -9.62 10.83
C GLY A 98 13.41 -9.41 10.43
N ASN A 99 14.35 -9.76 11.31
CA ASN A 99 15.61 -10.35 10.86
C ASN A 99 15.32 -11.82 10.50
N SER A 100 14.65 -12.05 9.37
CA SER A 100 14.52 -13.34 8.69
C SER A 100 13.98 -13.10 7.29
N GLN A 101 14.70 -13.61 6.31
CA GLN A 101 14.41 -13.58 4.88
C GLN A 101 13.11 -14.33 4.56
N ASN A 102 11.96 -13.72 4.83
CA ASN A 102 10.68 -14.06 4.21
C ASN A 102 10.22 -12.82 3.47
N THR A 103 10.55 -12.79 2.18
CA THR A 103 10.07 -11.79 1.22
C THR A 103 8.57 -11.99 1.05
N ILE A 104 7.77 -11.39 1.95
CA ILE A 104 6.39 -11.04 1.60
C ILE A 104 6.54 -10.15 0.37
N THR A 105 6.29 -10.72 -0.79
CA THR A 105 6.46 -10.06 -2.08
C THR A 105 5.35 -9.02 -2.14
N THR A 106 5.66 -7.81 -1.67
CA THR A 106 4.77 -6.67 -1.79
C THR A 106 4.58 -6.45 -3.29
N LEU A 107 3.37 -6.75 -3.77
CA LEU A 107 3.01 -6.47 -5.14
C LEU A 107 3.20 -4.96 -5.35
N PRO A 108 3.93 -4.56 -6.41
CA PRO A 108 4.18 -3.16 -6.62
C PRO A 108 2.87 -2.42 -6.86
N MET A 109 2.65 -1.32 -6.15
CA MET A 109 1.44 -0.50 -6.27
C MET A 109 1.45 0.40 -7.52
N GLU A 110 2.60 0.50 -8.19
CA GLU A 110 2.79 1.39 -9.34
C GLU A 110 3.62 0.71 -10.44
N PHE A 111 3.31 1.06 -11.68
CA PHE A 111 4.13 0.69 -12.82
C PHE A 111 5.46 1.44 -12.77
N LYS A 112 6.56 0.71 -12.89
CA LYS A 112 7.90 1.30 -12.85
C LYS A 112 8.83 0.60 -13.81
N LEU A 113 9.63 1.39 -14.53
CA LEU A 113 10.83 0.93 -15.22
C LEU A 113 12.03 1.57 -14.52
N GLU A 114 12.97 0.74 -14.09
CA GLU A 114 14.21 1.16 -13.43
C GLU A 114 15.34 1.27 -14.44
N GLN A 115 16.38 2.02 -14.06
CA GLN A 115 17.60 2.07 -14.86
C GLN A 115 18.23 0.69 -14.91
N ASN A 116 18.59 0.23 -16.10
CA ASN A 116 19.32 -1.02 -16.28
C ASN A 116 20.63 -1.00 -15.50
N TYR A 117 21.02 -2.13 -14.91
CA TYR A 117 22.26 -2.26 -14.16
C TYR A 117 23.01 -3.54 -14.57
N PRO A 118 24.33 -3.44 -14.86
CA PRO A 118 25.14 -2.21 -14.92
C PRO A 118 24.73 -1.29 -16.07
N ASN A 119 25.06 0.01 -15.98
CA ASN A 119 24.98 0.97 -17.08
C ASN A 119 26.05 2.07 -16.92
N PRO A 120 27.06 2.19 -17.81
CA PRO A 120 27.27 1.40 -19.02
C PRO A 120 27.47 -0.11 -18.77
N PHE A 121 27.19 -0.95 -19.77
CA PHE A 121 27.26 -2.42 -19.65
C PHE A 121 28.09 -3.08 -20.76
N ASN A 122 28.60 -4.29 -20.50
CA ASN A 122 29.37 -5.11 -21.44
C ASN A 122 29.25 -6.63 -21.15
N PRO A 123 28.79 -7.47 -22.10
CA PRO A 123 27.74 -7.18 -23.07
C PRO A 123 26.34 -7.37 -22.46
N ALA A 124 26.26 -7.71 -21.16
CA ALA A 124 25.01 -8.05 -20.49
C ALA A 124 24.59 -7.02 -19.43
N THR A 125 23.29 -6.82 -19.27
CA THR A 125 22.68 -5.96 -18.24
C THR A 125 21.36 -6.55 -17.77
N SER A 126 20.91 -6.17 -16.58
CA SER A 126 19.59 -6.52 -16.06
C SER A 126 18.66 -5.31 -16.09
N ILE A 127 17.46 -5.50 -16.63
CA ILE A 127 16.39 -4.51 -16.66
C ILE A 127 15.33 -4.91 -15.64
N ILE A 128 15.11 -4.04 -14.66
CA ILE A 128 14.15 -4.27 -13.58
C ILE A 128 12.91 -3.41 -13.81
N PHE A 129 11.74 -4.00 -13.68
CA PHE A 129 10.47 -3.30 -13.78
C PHE A 129 9.41 -3.88 -12.84
N SER A 130 8.39 -3.07 -12.59
CA SER A 130 7.25 -3.38 -11.74
C SER A 130 5.95 -3.24 -12.52
N VAL A 131 5.05 -4.19 -12.33
CA VAL A 131 3.73 -4.29 -12.95
C VAL A 131 2.69 -4.16 -11.85
N ALA A 132 1.87 -3.11 -11.88
CA ALA A 132 0.90 -2.85 -10.81
C ALA A 132 -0.37 -3.69 -10.92
N ASN A 133 -0.78 -4.00 -12.15
CA ASN A 133 -1.97 -4.80 -12.44
C ASN A 133 -1.60 -5.89 -13.46
N ASP A 134 -2.19 -7.06 -13.29
CA ASP A 134 -2.11 -8.15 -14.25
C ASP A 134 -2.41 -7.70 -15.69
N GLY A 135 -1.58 -8.12 -16.64
CA GLY A 135 -1.81 -7.79 -18.04
C GLY A 135 -0.66 -8.16 -18.96
N ILE A 136 -0.83 -7.84 -20.25
CA ILE A 136 0.22 -8.02 -21.25
C ILE A 136 1.28 -6.93 -21.07
N VAL A 137 2.53 -7.36 -20.97
CA VAL A 137 3.69 -6.49 -20.84
C VAL A 137 4.66 -6.80 -21.98
N SER A 138 5.05 -5.76 -22.72
CA SER A 138 6.11 -5.87 -23.73
C SER A 138 7.31 -5.02 -23.35
N LEU A 139 8.51 -5.63 -23.37
CA LEU A 139 9.79 -4.95 -23.17
C LEU A 139 10.61 -5.08 -24.45
N GLU A 140 10.87 -3.94 -25.10
CA GLU A 140 11.49 -3.88 -26.42
C GLU A 140 12.72 -2.96 -26.41
N ILE A 141 13.72 -3.29 -27.21
CA ILE A 141 14.96 -2.53 -27.37
C ILE A 141 14.99 -1.89 -28.76
N PHE A 142 15.39 -0.63 -28.81
CA PHE A 142 15.48 0.19 -30.01
C PHE A 142 16.87 0.82 -30.14
N ASN A 143 17.32 1.02 -31.37
CA ASN A 143 18.49 1.86 -31.65
C ASN A 143 18.09 3.36 -31.68
N MET A 144 19.08 4.23 -31.88
CA MET A 144 18.84 5.70 -31.93
C MET A 144 18.03 6.16 -33.15
N LEU A 145 17.90 5.33 -34.18
CA LEU A 145 17.03 5.59 -35.34
C LEU A 145 15.57 5.17 -35.07
N GLY A 146 15.29 4.57 -33.90
CA GLY A 146 13.97 4.08 -33.53
C GLY A 146 13.63 2.70 -34.09
N GLU A 147 14.59 2.00 -34.69
CA GLU A 147 14.39 0.64 -35.17
C GLU A 147 14.42 -0.34 -34.00
N LYS A 148 13.46 -1.25 -33.95
CA LYS A 148 13.41 -2.31 -32.93
C LYS A 148 14.48 -3.35 -33.23
N VAL A 149 15.45 -3.49 -32.33
CA VAL A 149 16.57 -4.43 -32.46
C VAL A 149 16.36 -5.72 -31.67
N ALA A 150 15.52 -5.70 -30.63
CA ALA A 150 15.17 -6.88 -29.86
C ALA A 150 13.81 -6.74 -29.17
N THR A 151 13.13 -7.87 -28.95
CA THR A 151 11.98 -7.98 -28.02
C THR A 151 12.41 -8.92 -26.91
N LEU A 152 12.48 -8.42 -25.67
CA LEU A 152 12.94 -9.21 -24.52
C LEU A 152 11.80 -9.97 -23.85
N LEU A 153 10.59 -9.43 -23.98
CA LEU A 153 9.39 -9.92 -23.33
C LEU A 153 8.19 -9.41 -24.13
N ASN A 154 7.19 -10.26 -24.34
CA ASN A 154 5.86 -9.86 -24.81
C ASN A 154 4.84 -10.93 -24.39
N GLU A 155 4.47 -10.91 -23.11
CA GLU A 155 3.60 -11.93 -22.52
C GLU A 155 2.75 -11.37 -21.39
N TYR A 156 1.75 -12.14 -20.97
CA TYR A 156 0.97 -11.83 -19.78
C TYR A 156 1.84 -11.97 -18.53
N LYS A 157 1.85 -10.94 -17.68
CA LYS A 157 2.48 -10.93 -16.36
C LYS A 157 1.45 -10.56 -15.31
N PRO A 158 1.36 -11.33 -14.21
CA PRO A 158 0.69 -10.88 -13.00
C PRO A 158 1.29 -9.58 -12.46
N ALA A 159 0.59 -8.93 -11.54
CA ALA A 159 1.18 -7.88 -10.72
C ALA A 159 2.45 -8.43 -10.04
N GLY A 160 3.53 -7.66 -10.03
CA GLY A 160 4.81 -8.15 -9.53
C GLY A 160 6.01 -7.33 -9.98
N ARG A 161 7.16 -7.63 -9.37
CA ARG A 161 8.46 -7.09 -9.78
C ARG A 161 9.22 -8.14 -10.56
N TYR A 162 9.77 -7.75 -11.70
CA TYR A 162 10.45 -8.63 -12.63
C TYR A 162 11.83 -8.11 -12.97
N SER A 163 12.74 -9.04 -13.27
CA SER A 163 14.08 -8.76 -13.79
C SER A 163 14.28 -9.56 -15.06
N VAL A 164 14.68 -8.88 -16.13
CA VAL A 164 14.99 -9.51 -17.42
C VAL A 164 16.44 -9.23 -17.75
N ASN A 165 17.19 -10.29 -18.03
CA ASN A 165 18.57 -10.17 -18.49
C ASN A 165 18.59 -9.91 -19.99
N PHE A 166 19.41 -8.96 -20.40
CA PHE A 166 19.64 -8.62 -21.80
C PHE A 166 21.10 -8.87 -22.16
N ASP A 167 21.34 -9.75 -23.13
CA ASP A 167 22.66 -9.95 -23.74
C ASP A 167 22.70 -9.24 -25.10
N ALA A 168 23.59 -8.26 -25.21
CA ALA A 168 23.81 -7.46 -26.40
C ALA A 168 25.07 -7.85 -27.18
N SER A 169 25.58 -9.08 -26.99
CA SER A 169 26.82 -9.57 -27.63
C SER A 169 26.87 -9.42 -29.15
N LYS A 170 25.69 -9.43 -29.81
CA LYS A 170 25.50 -9.28 -31.26
C LYS A 170 25.27 -7.83 -31.73
N LEU A 171 25.25 -6.86 -30.81
CA LEU A 171 25.02 -5.44 -31.12
C LEU A 171 26.33 -4.65 -31.06
N ALA A 172 26.41 -3.55 -31.80
CA ALA A 172 27.55 -2.64 -31.79
C ALA A 172 27.53 -1.74 -30.55
N SER A 173 28.69 -1.31 -30.05
CA SER A 173 28.80 -0.32 -28.98
C SER A 173 28.04 0.97 -29.34
N GLY A 174 27.34 1.55 -28.37
CA GLY A 174 26.52 2.73 -28.60
C GLY A 174 25.38 2.91 -27.60
N ILE A 175 24.53 3.90 -27.88
CA ILE A 175 23.34 4.19 -27.08
C ILE A 175 22.14 3.44 -27.66
N TYR A 176 21.38 2.83 -26.76
CA TYR A 176 20.13 2.14 -27.06
C TYR A 176 19.03 2.67 -26.15
N LEU A 177 17.80 2.51 -26.61
CA LEU A 177 16.60 2.79 -25.84
C LEU A 177 15.90 1.47 -25.51
N TYR A 178 15.34 1.36 -24.32
CA TYR A 178 14.45 0.27 -23.97
C TYR A 178 13.13 0.85 -23.51
N ARG A 179 12.04 0.23 -23.97
CA ARG A 179 10.68 0.67 -23.70
C ARG A 179 9.89 -0.48 -23.11
N ILE A 180 9.26 -0.21 -21.98
CA ILE A 180 8.18 -1.04 -21.47
C ILE A 180 6.85 -0.46 -21.94
N ASN A 181 5.95 -1.33 -22.38
CA ASN A 181 4.60 -0.98 -22.78
C ASN A 181 3.61 -1.97 -22.13
N THR A 182 2.55 -1.41 -21.58
CA THR A 182 1.40 -2.09 -20.98
C THR A 182 0.15 -1.27 -21.33
N ASN A 183 -1.03 -1.81 -21.09
CA ASN A 183 -2.30 -1.09 -21.35
C ASN A 183 -2.40 0.28 -20.66
N GLN A 184 -1.72 0.48 -19.53
CA GLN A 184 -1.86 1.67 -18.68
C GLN A 184 -0.56 2.47 -18.52
N PHE A 185 0.58 1.94 -18.98
CA PHE A 185 1.89 2.52 -18.73
C PHE A 185 2.85 2.25 -19.88
N VAL A 186 3.44 3.34 -20.38
CA VAL A 186 4.56 3.32 -21.33
C VAL A 186 5.69 4.14 -20.77
N LYS A 187 6.88 3.55 -20.67
CA LYS A 187 8.09 4.27 -20.25
C LYS A 187 9.27 3.84 -21.08
N THR A 188 10.07 4.82 -21.52
CA THR A 188 11.30 4.59 -22.27
C THR A 188 12.48 5.11 -21.47
N MET A 189 13.57 4.36 -21.45
CA MET A 189 14.83 4.73 -20.80
C MET A 189 16.02 4.43 -21.72
N LYS A 190 17.16 5.07 -21.45
CA LYS A 190 18.38 4.93 -22.24
C LYS A 190 19.40 4.03 -21.56
N MET A 191 20.17 3.28 -22.34
CA MET A 191 21.28 2.46 -21.88
C MET A 191 22.48 2.61 -22.82
N SER A 192 23.68 2.41 -22.28
CA SER A 192 24.95 2.55 -23.00
C SER A 192 25.70 1.21 -23.01
N LEU A 193 25.90 0.66 -24.20
CA LEU A 193 26.70 -0.54 -24.43
C LEU A 193 28.14 -0.14 -24.76
N ILE A 194 29.09 -0.67 -24.00
CA ILE A 194 30.53 -0.53 -24.24
C ILE A 194 31.12 -1.92 -24.48
N LYS A 195 31.97 -2.06 -25.49
CA LYS A 195 32.67 -3.31 -25.85
C LYS A 195 34.12 -2.99 -26.18
#